data_AF-A0A7S1GJK2-F1
#
_entry.id   AF-A0A7S1GJK2-F1
#
_cell.length_a   1.000
_cell.length_b   1.000
_cell.length_c   1.000
_cell.angle_alpha   90.00
_cell.angle_beta   90.00
_cell.angle_gamma   90.00
#
_symmetry.space_group_name_H-M   'P 1'
#
loop_
_entity.id
_entity.type
_entity.pdbx_description
1 polymer ?
#
loop_
_entity_poly.entity_id
_entity_poly.type
_entity_poly.pdbx_seq_one_letter_code
_entity_poly.pdbx_strand_id
1 'polypeptide(L)'
;GPVQAVLARRLAEADPGRVVRHKERLAYVIVATPGRTFRLRDCVLTPMELLEQWDAYTIHSAYYITRHVNAALQRCLGLAPHFLDVNALYEACPKPRRRIHFWPVTRTGNSIMISSYFGSDICALCKQKCKANGSARAVVCQDCQQDSVQASVAALSALKMSQKEAQLVATSCGECNGCVESSNTFARTKHQQRSEGGIQKKTRTGIVSPLAHCTCIDCPKTFERHRLKEKELESIAVCGAL
;
A
#
# COMPACT_ATOMS: atom_id res chain seq x y z
N GLY A 1 -14.40 26.08 -6.18
CA GLY A 1 -12.97 26.40 -6.12
C GLY A 1 -12.16 25.25 -6.70
N PRO A 2 -10.91 25.50 -7.14
CA PRO A 2 -10.00 24.45 -7.59
C PRO A 2 -9.72 23.45 -6.46
N VAL A 3 -9.40 22.21 -6.83
CA VAL A 3 -9.15 21.09 -5.89
C VAL A 3 -8.14 21.46 -4.80
N GLN A 4 -7.04 22.11 -5.18
CA GLN A 4 -5.98 22.51 -4.25
C GLN A 4 -6.44 23.54 -3.21
N ALA A 5 -7.33 24.48 -3.57
CA ALA A 5 -7.84 25.47 -2.63
C ALA A 5 -8.77 24.84 -1.59
N VAL A 6 -9.56 23.84 -2.01
CA VAL A 6 -10.42 23.08 -1.10
C VAL A 6 -9.57 22.27 -0.13
N LEU A 7 -8.54 21.57 -0.63
CA LEU A 7 -7.62 20.81 0.21
C LEU A 7 -6.84 21.71 1.19
N ALA A 8 -6.31 22.84 0.73
CA ALA A 8 -5.60 23.80 1.57
C ALA A 8 -6.48 24.32 2.72
N ARG A 9 -7.75 24.63 2.43
CA ARG A 9 -8.73 25.04 3.44
C ARG A 9 -8.99 23.93 4.45
N ARG A 10 -9.20 22.69 3.99
CA ARG A 10 -9.39 21.53 4.88
C ARG A 10 -8.19 21.29 5.79
N LEU A 11 -6.98 21.44 5.28
CA LEU A 11 -5.75 21.28 6.07
C LEU A 11 -5.61 22.39 7.13
N ALA A 12 -5.95 23.64 6.80
CA ALA A 12 -5.93 24.75 7.75
C ALA A 12 -7.04 24.64 8.82
N GLU A 13 -8.19 24.06 8.47
CA GLU A 13 -9.28 23.76 9.42
C GLU A 13 -8.89 22.63 10.39
N ALA A 14 -8.14 21.63 9.92
CA ALA A 14 -7.66 20.52 10.75
C ALA A 14 -6.48 20.93 11.65
N ASP A 15 -5.56 21.73 11.13
CA ASP A 15 -4.43 22.29 11.88
C ASP A 15 -4.21 23.76 11.45
N PRO A 16 -4.56 24.73 12.32
CA PRO A 16 -4.36 26.15 12.04
C PRO A 16 -2.89 26.54 11.81
N GLY A 17 -1.92 25.72 12.25
CA GLY A 17 -0.49 25.92 11.96
C GLY A 17 -0.11 25.55 10.52
N ARG A 18 -0.94 24.75 9.83
CA ARG A 18 -0.68 24.21 8.50
C ARG A 18 -1.33 25.06 7.40
N VAL A 19 -1.08 26.37 7.42
CA VAL A 19 -1.59 27.30 6.41
C VAL A 19 -0.69 27.27 5.18
N VAL A 20 -1.27 26.90 4.04
CA VAL A 20 -0.61 26.94 2.72
C VAL A 20 -0.49 28.38 2.26
N ARG A 21 0.74 28.82 1.94
CA ARG A 21 1.02 30.19 1.51
C ARG A 21 0.57 30.42 0.07
N HIS A 22 0.40 31.69 -0.28
CA HIS A 22 0.11 32.08 -1.65
C HIS A 22 1.20 31.59 -2.62
N LYS A 23 0.80 30.98 -3.75
CA LYS A 23 1.67 30.34 -4.76
C LYS A 23 2.46 29.11 -4.28
N GLU A 24 2.20 28.61 -3.09
CA GLU A 24 2.78 27.34 -2.65
C GLU A 24 2.16 26.15 -3.40
N ARG A 25 2.99 25.16 -3.75
CA ARG A 25 2.51 23.95 -4.42
C ARG A 25 2.07 22.92 -3.39
N LEU A 26 0.78 22.63 -3.37
CA LEU A 26 0.23 21.57 -2.53
C LEU A 26 0.19 20.26 -3.32
N ALA A 27 0.91 19.24 -2.84
CA ALA A 27 0.89 17.89 -3.38
C ALA A 27 -0.41 17.18 -2.97
N TYR A 28 -1.05 16.51 -3.94
CA TYR A 28 -2.30 15.80 -3.71
C TYR A 28 -2.45 14.58 -4.62
N VAL A 29 -3.26 13.63 -4.17
CA VAL A 29 -3.60 12.39 -4.90
C VAL A 29 -5.12 12.24 -4.91
N ILE A 30 -5.64 11.72 -6.02
CA ILE A 30 -7.07 11.49 -6.20
C ILE A 30 -7.40 10.04 -5.85
N VAL A 31 -8.29 9.88 -4.88
CA VAL A 31 -8.70 8.58 -4.34
C VAL A 31 -10.07 8.16 -4.86
N ALA A 32 -10.30 6.86 -4.89
CA ALA A 32 -11.61 6.31 -5.22
C ALA A 32 -12.51 6.40 -3.98
N THR A 33 -13.68 6.99 -4.12
CA THR A 33 -14.68 7.05 -3.05
C THR A 33 -15.91 6.23 -3.47
N PRO A 34 -16.41 5.32 -2.62
CA PRO A 34 -17.67 4.64 -2.89
C PRO A 34 -18.83 5.63 -2.78
N GLY A 35 -19.55 5.86 -3.87
CA GLY A 35 -20.69 6.79 -3.86
C GLY A 35 -21.31 7.04 -5.23
N ARG A 36 -22.55 7.52 -5.23
CA ARG A 36 -23.37 7.75 -6.44
C ARG A 36 -22.95 9.00 -7.22
N THR A 37 -22.23 9.94 -6.59
CA THR A 37 -21.77 11.19 -7.20
C THR A 37 -20.28 11.40 -6.94
N PHE A 38 -19.45 11.15 -7.94
CA PHE A 38 -18.02 11.44 -7.91
C PHE A 38 -17.79 12.94 -8.05
N ARG A 39 -17.44 13.61 -6.95
CA ARG A 39 -17.02 15.02 -6.95
C ARG A 39 -15.52 15.08 -6.73
N LEU A 40 -14.79 15.46 -7.77
CA LEU A 40 -13.33 15.45 -7.75
C LEU A 40 -12.72 16.18 -6.53
N ARG A 41 -13.31 17.32 -6.15
CA ARG A 41 -12.89 18.12 -4.99
C ARG A 41 -12.98 17.39 -3.64
N ASP A 42 -13.88 16.42 -3.52
CA ASP A 42 -14.14 15.68 -2.29
C ASP A 42 -13.30 14.38 -2.24
N CYS A 43 -12.71 13.97 -3.37
CA CYS A 43 -11.95 12.74 -3.54
C CYS A 43 -10.43 12.96 -3.53
N VAL A 44 -9.94 13.91 -2.73
CA VAL A 44 -8.55 14.37 -2.76
C VAL A 44 -7.91 14.31 -1.39
N LEU A 45 -6.73 13.70 -1.30
CA LEU A 45 -5.92 13.56 -0.09
C LEU A 45 -4.48 14.01 -0.35
N THR A 46 -3.77 14.39 0.71
CA THR A 46 -2.31 14.51 0.69
C THR A 46 -1.65 13.12 0.64
N PRO A 47 -0.40 13.00 0.14
CA PRO A 47 0.32 11.74 0.14
C PRO A 47 0.47 11.13 1.55
N MET A 48 0.63 11.96 2.58
CA MET A 48 0.73 11.48 3.97
C MET A 48 -0.60 10.93 4.50
N GLU A 49 -1.72 11.64 4.27
CA GLU A 49 -3.04 11.13 4.65
C GLU A 49 -3.33 9.78 3.98
N LEU A 50 -2.93 9.62 2.70
CA LEU A 50 -3.09 8.36 1.99
C LEU A 50 -2.23 7.23 2.58
N LEU A 51 -0.99 7.52 3.00
CA LEU A 51 -0.12 6.53 3.64
C LEU A 51 -0.59 6.17 5.06
N GLU A 52 -1.20 7.09 5.79
CA GLU A 52 -1.77 6.82 7.11
C GLU A 52 -3.06 6.00 7.02
N GLN A 53 -3.89 6.28 6.01
CA GLN A 53 -5.22 5.68 5.79
C GLN A 53 -5.25 4.78 4.56
N TRP A 54 -4.18 4.01 4.36
CA TRP A 54 -3.96 3.17 3.17
C TRP A 54 -4.95 2.00 3.05
N ASP A 55 -5.56 1.60 4.16
CA ASP A 55 -6.59 0.58 4.25
C ASP A 55 -7.95 1.08 3.77
N ALA A 56 -8.22 2.35 4.04
CA ALA A 56 -9.47 3.02 3.78
C ALA A 56 -9.56 3.51 2.33
N TYR A 57 -8.49 4.11 1.84
CA TYR A 57 -8.50 4.79 0.55
C TYR A 57 -7.62 4.06 -0.48
N THR A 58 -8.15 3.96 -1.69
CA THR A 58 -7.39 3.44 -2.84
C THR A 58 -7.23 4.53 -3.89
N ILE A 59 -6.11 4.52 -4.61
CA ILE A 59 -5.88 5.46 -5.71
C ILE A 59 -6.90 5.20 -6.81
N HIS A 60 -7.52 6.25 -7.35
CA HIS A 60 -8.48 6.13 -8.44
C HIS A 60 -7.79 5.85 -9.78
N SER A 61 -7.35 4.61 -9.99
CA SER A 61 -6.61 4.18 -11.19
C SER A 61 -7.33 4.52 -12.50
N ALA A 62 -8.63 4.25 -12.59
CA ALA A 62 -9.42 4.55 -13.79
C ALA A 62 -9.46 6.06 -14.12
N TYR A 63 -9.51 6.94 -13.12
CA TYR A 63 -9.43 8.39 -13.32
C TYR A 63 -8.06 8.76 -13.89
N TYR A 64 -6.98 8.26 -13.30
CA TYR A 64 -5.62 8.56 -13.79
C TYR A 64 -5.38 8.04 -15.21
N ILE A 65 -5.83 6.83 -15.51
CA ILE A 65 -5.69 6.24 -16.85
C ILE A 65 -6.48 7.08 -17.86
N THR A 66 -7.77 7.33 -17.63
CA THR A 66 -8.63 8.02 -18.61
C THR A 66 -8.31 9.50 -18.75
N ARG A 67 -8.11 10.23 -17.64
CA ARG A 67 -7.96 11.70 -17.64
C ARG A 67 -6.54 12.17 -17.86
N HIS A 68 -5.53 11.40 -17.45
CA HIS A 68 -4.13 11.80 -17.58
C HIS A 68 -3.43 11.03 -18.71
N VAL A 69 -3.43 9.69 -18.65
CA VAL A 69 -2.66 8.86 -19.59
C VAL A 69 -3.30 8.83 -20.98
N ASN A 70 -4.55 8.40 -21.10
CA ASN A 70 -5.26 8.30 -22.38
C ASN A 70 -5.35 9.66 -23.06
N ALA A 71 -5.65 10.73 -22.31
CA ALA A 71 -5.69 12.08 -22.86
C ALA A 71 -4.34 12.54 -23.45
N ALA A 72 -3.21 12.14 -22.85
CA ALA A 72 -1.89 12.41 -23.40
C ALA A 72 -1.61 11.53 -24.63
N LEU A 73 -1.84 10.23 -24.53
CA LEU A 73 -1.59 9.27 -25.62
C LEU A 73 -2.46 9.56 -26.85
N GLN A 74 -3.73 9.93 -26.67
CA GLN A 74 -4.62 10.28 -27.78
C GLN A 74 -4.10 11.47 -28.58
N ARG A 75 -3.47 12.46 -27.92
CA ARG A 75 -2.87 13.61 -28.61
C ARG A 75 -1.64 13.20 -29.44
N CYS A 76 -0.88 12.21 -28.99
CA CYS A 76 0.31 11.74 -29.69
C CYS A 76 -0.01 10.71 -30.79
N LEU A 77 -0.95 9.79 -30.54
CA LEU A 77 -1.21 8.62 -31.37
C LEU A 77 -2.51 8.71 -32.18
N GLY A 78 -3.40 9.66 -31.85
CA GLY A 78 -4.63 9.90 -32.59
C GLY A 78 -4.43 10.67 -33.90
N LEU A 79 -3.21 11.18 -34.14
CA LEU A 79 -2.84 11.86 -35.37
C LEU A 79 -2.20 10.88 -36.37
N ALA A 80 -2.11 11.30 -37.63
CA ALA A 80 -1.37 10.55 -38.65
C ALA A 80 0.09 10.34 -38.19
N PRO A 81 0.70 9.16 -38.43
CA PRO A 81 0.24 8.05 -39.27
C PRO A 81 -0.56 6.95 -38.52
N HIS A 82 -0.68 7.02 -37.20
CA HIS A 82 -1.16 5.90 -36.39
C HIS A 82 -2.69 5.82 -36.27
N PHE A 83 -3.39 6.95 -36.28
CA PHE A 83 -4.86 7.03 -36.19
C PHE A 83 -5.48 6.13 -35.10
N LEU A 84 -4.81 6.03 -33.95
CA LEU A 84 -5.21 5.14 -32.87
C LEU A 84 -6.24 5.83 -31.96
N ASP A 85 -7.35 5.15 -31.68
CA ASP A 85 -8.26 5.52 -30.60
C ASP A 85 -7.87 4.78 -29.31
N VAL A 86 -7.16 5.49 -28.44
CA VAL A 86 -6.67 4.98 -27.16
C VAL A 86 -7.82 4.71 -26.19
N ASN A 87 -8.92 5.45 -26.27
CA ASN A 87 -10.08 5.23 -25.40
C ASN A 87 -10.82 3.97 -25.80
N ALA A 88 -11.02 3.74 -27.10
CA ALA A 88 -11.61 2.50 -27.59
C ALA A 88 -10.76 1.28 -27.19
N LEU A 89 -9.43 1.38 -27.31
CA LEU A 89 -8.51 0.33 -26.88
C LEU A 89 -8.64 0.05 -25.37
N TYR A 90 -8.71 1.11 -24.54
CA TYR A 90 -8.85 0.97 -23.09
C TYR A 90 -10.16 0.28 -22.69
N GLU A 91 -11.27 0.57 -23.37
CA GLU A 91 -12.56 -0.07 -23.10
C GLU A 91 -12.59 -1.54 -23.55
N ALA A 92 -11.86 -1.89 -24.61
CA ALA A 92 -11.73 -3.28 -25.04
C ALA A 92 -10.86 -4.14 -24.09
N CYS A 93 -9.93 -3.52 -23.36
CA CYS A 93 -9.04 -4.23 -22.45
C CYS A 93 -9.78 -4.76 -21.19
N PRO A 94 -9.53 -6.01 -20.76
CA PRO A 94 -10.08 -6.50 -19.50
C PRO A 94 -9.46 -5.70 -18.34
N LYS A 95 -10.30 -4.97 -17.59
CA LYS A 95 -9.85 -4.14 -16.47
C LYS A 95 -9.48 -5.05 -15.29
N PRO A 96 -8.18 -5.23 -14.96
CA PRO A 96 -7.80 -6.07 -13.83
C PRO A 96 -8.34 -5.41 -12.56
N ARG A 97 -9.35 -6.04 -11.95
CA ARG A 97 -9.79 -5.61 -10.63
C ARG A 97 -8.66 -5.94 -9.66
N ARG A 98 -8.09 -4.92 -9.01
CA ARG A 98 -7.25 -5.11 -7.83
C ARG A 98 -8.12 -5.82 -6.80
N ARG A 99 -7.97 -7.13 -6.74
CA ARG A 99 -8.68 -7.99 -5.80
C ARG A 99 -7.90 -7.84 -4.51
N ILE A 100 -8.50 -7.15 -3.55
CA ILE A 100 -7.92 -6.98 -2.22
C ILE A 100 -8.00 -8.36 -1.58
N HIS A 101 -6.90 -9.12 -1.59
CA HIS A 101 -6.82 -10.47 -1.01
C HIS A 101 -6.49 -10.43 0.48
N PHE A 102 -6.24 -9.23 1.01
CA PHE A 102 -5.78 -8.99 2.36
C PHE A 102 -6.46 -7.76 2.95
N TRP A 103 -7.10 -7.94 4.09
CA TRP A 103 -7.72 -6.86 4.86
C TRP A 103 -6.72 -6.28 5.86
N PRO A 104 -6.31 -5.01 5.71
CA PRO A 104 -5.56 -4.34 6.75
C PRO A 104 -6.49 -4.06 7.93
N VAL A 105 -6.10 -4.53 9.12
CA VAL A 105 -6.74 -4.09 10.35
C VAL A 105 -5.85 -3.00 10.93
N THR A 106 -5.97 -1.78 10.45
CA THR A 106 -5.69 -0.61 11.29
C THR A 106 -6.87 -0.50 12.26
N ARG A 107 -6.73 -1.18 13.40
CA ARG A 107 -7.64 -1.08 14.55
C ARG A 107 -7.55 0.28 15.25
N THR A 108 -7.06 1.31 14.57
CA THR A 108 -7.26 2.71 14.96
C THR A 108 -8.73 3.01 14.72
N GLY A 109 -9.49 3.02 15.81
CA GLY A 109 -10.94 2.90 15.88
C GLY A 109 -11.74 3.74 14.88
N ASN A 110 -12.93 3.22 14.55
CA ASN A 110 -13.98 3.80 13.70
C ASN A 110 -13.80 3.65 12.18
N SER A 111 -13.30 2.52 11.69
CA SER A 111 -13.55 2.15 10.28
C SER A 111 -15.05 1.85 10.09
N ILE A 112 -15.81 2.86 9.69
CA ILE A 112 -17.24 2.80 9.33
C ILE A 112 -17.43 2.25 7.90
N MET A 113 -16.34 1.88 7.21
CA MET A 113 -16.47 1.43 5.83
C MET A 113 -17.00 0.01 5.75
N ILE A 114 -18.10 -0.11 5.01
CA ILE A 114 -18.75 -1.36 4.60
C ILE A 114 -17.74 -2.38 4.06
N SER A 115 -16.66 -1.92 3.43
CA SER A 115 -15.56 -2.77 2.95
C SER A 115 -15.06 -3.72 4.05
N SER A 116 -14.94 -3.28 5.30
CA SER A 116 -14.52 -4.12 6.44
C SER A 116 -15.34 -5.39 6.68
N TYR A 117 -16.57 -5.48 6.12
CA TYR A 117 -17.46 -6.63 6.23
C TYR A 117 -17.43 -7.58 5.02
N PHE A 118 -16.84 -7.16 3.89
CA PHE A 118 -16.85 -7.95 2.65
C PHE A 118 -15.49 -8.62 2.40
N GLY A 119 -15.31 -9.84 2.88
CA GLY A 119 -14.12 -10.65 2.59
C GLY A 119 -13.87 -10.87 1.09
N SER A 120 -12.64 -11.22 0.72
CA SER A 120 -12.33 -11.56 -0.68
C SER A 120 -12.74 -13.00 -0.97
N ASP A 121 -13.66 -13.21 -1.91
CA ASP A 121 -14.10 -14.55 -2.33
C ASP A 121 -13.12 -15.19 -3.32
N ILE A 122 -11.81 -15.02 -3.15
CA ILE A 122 -10.82 -15.42 -4.14
C ILE A 122 -9.57 -15.96 -3.45
N CYS A 123 -9.14 -17.15 -3.89
CA CYS A 123 -7.98 -17.84 -3.35
C CYS A 123 -6.69 -17.05 -3.61
N ALA A 124 -5.88 -16.83 -2.57
CA ALA A 124 -4.63 -16.11 -2.68
C ALA A 124 -3.56 -16.85 -3.53
N LEU A 125 -3.67 -18.17 -3.67
CA LEU A 125 -2.72 -19.00 -4.43
C LEU A 125 -3.15 -19.16 -5.90
N CYS A 126 -4.33 -19.76 -6.15
CA CYS A 126 -4.78 -20.07 -7.51
C CYS A 126 -5.61 -18.96 -8.18
N LYS A 127 -5.97 -17.90 -7.44
CA LYS A 127 -6.77 -16.75 -7.92
C LYS A 127 -8.18 -17.11 -8.42
N GLN A 128 -8.64 -18.33 -8.15
CA GLN A 128 -10.00 -18.77 -8.43
C GLN A 128 -10.96 -18.31 -7.34
N LYS A 129 -12.24 -18.18 -7.70
CA LYS A 129 -13.28 -17.78 -6.74
C LYS A 129 -13.48 -18.89 -5.70
N CYS A 130 -13.50 -18.55 -4.43
CA CYS A 130 -13.77 -19.46 -3.32
C CYS A 130 -14.50 -18.74 -2.19
N LYS A 131 -15.27 -19.46 -1.39
CA LYS A 131 -15.97 -18.86 -0.24
C LYS A 131 -14.96 -18.58 0.87
N ALA A 132 -15.00 -17.36 1.43
CA ALA A 132 -14.27 -17.05 2.64
C ALA A 132 -14.85 -17.85 3.82
N ASN A 133 -14.00 -18.54 4.57
CA ASN A 133 -14.39 -19.23 5.80
C ASN A 133 -14.11 -18.31 7.00
N GLY A 134 -15.17 -17.79 7.62
CA GLY A 134 -15.08 -16.98 8.83
C GLY A 134 -14.40 -15.61 8.63
N SER A 135 -13.63 -15.16 9.63
CA SER A 135 -12.95 -13.86 9.66
C SER A 135 -11.50 -13.91 9.15
N ALA A 136 -11.15 -14.91 8.35
CA ALA A 136 -9.78 -15.08 7.85
C ALA A 136 -9.38 -13.91 6.92
N ARG A 137 -8.16 -13.37 7.13
CA ARG A 137 -7.67 -12.19 6.40
C ARG A 137 -7.25 -12.49 4.96
N ALA A 138 -6.95 -13.75 4.68
CA ALA A 138 -6.67 -14.30 3.36
C ALA A 138 -7.49 -15.60 3.21
N VAL A 139 -7.91 -15.90 1.99
CA VAL A 139 -8.69 -17.10 1.68
C VAL A 139 -7.86 -18.03 0.82
N VAL A 140 -7.85 -19.31 1.16
CA VAL A 140 -7.27 -20.40 0.36
C VAL A 140 -8.39 -21.39 0.04
N CYS A 141 -8.55 -21.78 -1.22
CA CYS A 141 -9.58 -22.76 -1.59
C CYS A 141 -9.23 -24.16 -1.08
N GLN A 142 -10.24 -25.02 -0.95
CA GLN A 142 -10.04 -26.41 -0.50
C GLN A 142 -9.08 -27.18 -1.40
N ASP A 143 -9.12 -26.96 -2.72
CA ASP A 143 -8.20 -27.61 -3.66
C ASP A 143 -6.73 -27.26 -3.34
N CYS A 144 -6.44 -26.00 -3.02
CA CYS A 144 -5.10 -25.59 -2.61
C CYS A 144 -4.74 -26.05 -1.19
N GLN A 145 -5.73 -26.38 -0.34
CA GLN A 145 -5.47 -26.94 0.99
C GLN A 145 -5.18 -28.45 0.95
N GLN A 146 -5.70 -29.17 -0.06
CA GLN A 146 -5.41 -30.59 -0.25
C GLN A 146 -3.91 -30.83 -0.48
N ASP A 147 -3.27 -29.99 -1.31
CA ASP A 147 -1.82 -30.02 -1.55
C ASP A 147 -1.04 -29.10 -0.59
N SER A 148 -1.19 -29.35 0.72
CA SER A 148 -0.67 -28.50 1.80
C SER A 148 0.83 -28.17 1.68
N VAL A 149 1.65 -29.12 1.22
CA VAL A 149 3.10 -28.93 1.03
C VAL A 149 3.37 -27.92 -0.08
N GLN A 150 2.73 -28.08 -1.24
CA GLN A 150 2.94 -27.18 -2.38
C GLN A 150 2.42 -25.78 -2.08
N ALA A 151 1.26 -25.68 -1.42
CA ALA A 151 0.70 -24.41 -0.97
C ALA A 151 1.62 -23.70 0.03
N SER A 152 2.16 -24.43 1.01
CA SER A 152 3.09 -23.89 2.00
C SER A 152 4.39 -23.40 1.37
N VAL A 153 4.97 -24.18 0.45
CA VAL A 153 6.18 -23.79 -0.30
C VAL A 153 5.91 -22.53 -1.12
N ALA A 154 4.76 -22.45 -1.81
CA ALA A 154 4.39 -21.28 -2.59
C ALA A 154 4.25 -20.03 -1.70
N ALA A 155 3.53 -20.14 -0.57
CA ALA A 155 3.35 -19.04 0.39
C ALA A 155 4.68 -18.58 1.02
N LEU A 156 5.50 -19.52 1.49
CA LEU A 156 6.82 -19.22 2.06
C LEU A 156 7.78 -18.63 1.02
N SER A 157 7.74 -19.10 -0.23
CA SER A 157 8.56 -18.53 -1.29
C SER A 157 8.18 -17.08 -1.61
N ALA A 158 6.87 -16.77 -1.64
CA ALA A 158 6.37 -15.41 -1.83
C ALA A 158 6.73 -14.49 -0.66
N LEU A 159 6.63 -14.99 0.57
CA LEU A 159 7.06 -14.27 1.77
C LEU A 159 8.56 -13.99 1.74
N LYS A 160 9.39 -15.00 1.44
CA LYS A 160 10.85 -14.87 1.32
C LYS A 160 11.26 -13.83 0.29
N MET A 161 10.59 -13.81 -0.88
CA MET A 161 10.86 -12.82 -1.92
C MET A 161 10.51 -11.41 -1.45
N SER A 162 9.36 -11.24 -0.78
CA SER A 162 8.93 -9.96 -0.21
C SER A 162 9.90 -9.45 0.87
N GLN A 163 10.36 -10.35 1.75
CA GLN A 163 11.34 -10.03 2.79
C GLN A 163 12.71 -9.66 2.21
N LYS A 164 13.16 -10.35 1.16
CA LYS A 164 14.41 -10.00 0.48
C LYS A 164 14.35 -8.61 -0.13
N GLU A 165 13.25 -8.28 -0.82
CA GLU A 165 13.01 -6.93 -1.36
C GLU A 165 12.98 -5.88 -0.23
N ALA A 166 12.25 -6.15 0.85
CA ALA A 166 12.17 -5.27 2.01
C ALA A 166 13.54 -5.05 2.67
N GLN A 167 14.36 -6.09 2.76
CA GLN A 167 15.70 -5.99 3.33
C GLN A 167 16.62 -5.11 2.47
N LEU A 168 16.56 -5.20 1.14
CA LEU A 168 17.33 -4.32 0.24
C LEU A 168 16.95 -2.84 0.42
N VAL A 169 15.66 -2.56 0.62
CA VAL A 169 15.19 -1.19 0.88
C VAL A 169 15.61 -0.73 2.28
N ALA A 170 15.50 -1.60 3.28
CA ALA A 170 15.90 -1.30 4.65
C ALA A 170 17.42 -1.04 4.77
N THR A 171 18.26 -1.75 4.02
CA THR A 171 19.70 -1.47 3.99
C THR A 171 19.98 -0.12 3.38
N SER A 172 19.34 0.22 2.25
CA SER A 172 19.49 1.52 1.60
C SER A 172 19.01 2.68 2.49
N CYS A 173 17.86 2.52 3.16
CA CYS A 173 17.38 3.51 4.13
C CYS A 173 18.29 3.58 5.36
N GLY A 174 18.84 2.45 5.80
CA GLY A 174 19.78 2.39 6.90
C GLY A 174 21.10 3.08 6.62
N GLU A 175 21.64 2.95 5.40
CA GLU A 175 22.80 3.70 4.92
C GLU A 175 22.53 5.20 4.90
N CYS A 176 21.36 5.62 4.41
CA CYS A 176 20.94 7.03 4.39
C CYS A 176 20.77 7.61 5.81
N ASN A 177 20.17 6.84 6.72
CA ASN A 177 19.86 7.28 8.09
C ASN A 177 21.02 7.04 9.07
N GLY A 178 22.10 6.38 8.64
CA GLY A 178 23.20 5.96 9.50
C GLY A 178 22.76 5.00 10.61
N CYS A 179 21.75 4.15 10.37
CA CYS A 179 21.21 3.24 11.37
C CYS A 179 20.81 1.88 10.77
N VAL A 180 20.76 0.83 11.58
CA VAL A 180 20.29 -0.48 11.10
C VAL A 180 18.76 -0.51 11.16
N GLU A 181 18.10 -0.52 10.01
CA GLU A 181 16.65 -0.68 9.91
C GLU A 181 16.25 -2.15 9.79
N SER A 182 15.16 -2.56 10.46
CA SER A 182 14.56 -3.88 10.23
C SER A 182 13.77 -3.90 8.94
N SER A 183 13.81 -4.98 8.16
CA SER A 183 12.94 -5.17 6.99
C SER A 183 11.44 -5.15 7.33
N ASN A 184 11.06 -5.68 8.50
CA ASN A 184 9.64 -5.93 8.82
C ASN A 184 8.91 -4.66 9.28
N THR A 185 9.59 -3.79 10.02
CA THR A 185 8.99 -2.57 10.57
C THR A 185 9.57 -1.29 9.97
N PHE A 186 10.66 -1.40 9.20
CA PHE A 186 11.51 -0.28 8.77
C PHE A 186 11.86 0.69 9.91
N ALA A 187 11.94 0.13 11.11
CA ALA A 187 12.31 0.80 12.33
C ALA A 187 13.80 0.60 12.61
N ARG A 188 14.40 1.57 13.30
CA ARG A 188 15.74 1.41 13.85
C ARG A 188 15.79 0.24 14.85
N THR A 189 16.74 -0.66 14.66
CA THR A 189 17.04 -1.76 15.57
C THR A 189 18.28 -1.43 16.41
N LYS A 190 18.23 -1.75 17.71
CA LYS A 190 19.39 -1.80 18.61
C LYS A 190 19.73 -3.27 18.82
N HIS A 191 20.96 -3.64 18.52
CA HIS A 191 21.56 -4.86 19.05
C HIS A 191 22.13 -4.53 20.43
N GLN A 192 21.47 -4.97 21.50
CA GLN A 192 22.09 -4.97 22.83
C GLN A 192 22.88 -6.28 23.00
N GLN A 193 24.20 -6.17 23.05
CA GLN A 193 25.07 -7.22 23.56
C GLN A 193 25.23 -7.02 25.06
N ARG A 194 24.57 -7.86 25.88
CA ARG A 194 24.88 -7.95 27.31
C ARG A 194 26.03 -8.96 27.46
N SER A 195 27.19 -8.50 27.94
CA SER A 195 28.22 -9.41 28.46
C SER A 195 27.88 -9.70 29.93
N GLU A 196 27.01 -10.67 30.16
CA GLU A 196 26.94 -11.30 31.49
C GLU A 196 28.07 -12.32 31.55
N GLY A 197 28.91 -12.21 32.57
CA GLY A 197 30.09 -13.05 32.75
C GLY A 197 29.70 -14.53 32.75
N GLY A 198 30.33 -15.29 31.86
CA GLY A 198 30.23 -16.74 31.80
C GLY A 198 28.90 -17.26 31.25
N ILE A 199 28.95 -17.78 30.02
CA ILE A 199 28.00 -18.72 29.42
C ILE A 199 26.71 -18.05 28.84
N GLN A 200 26.69 -18.01 27.50
CA GLN A 200 25.62 -17.58 26.57
C GLN A 200 25.38 -16.07 26.38
N LYS A 201 25.98 -15.51 25.32
CA LYS A 201 25.62 -14.21 24.75
C LYS A 201 24.21 -14.28 24.15
N LYS A 202 23.18 -13.86 24.88
CA LYS A 202 21.84 -13.63 24.32
C LYS A 202 21.81 -12.26 23.63
N THR A 203 21.78 -12.25 22.30
CA THR A 203 21.53 -11.04 21.52
C THR A 203 20.03 -10.70 21.57
N ARG A 204 19.67 -9.61 22.25
CA ARG A 204 18.31 -9.05 22.15
C ARG A 204 18.31 -7.95 21.09
N THR A 205 17.53 -8.15 20.03
CA THR A 205 17.18 -7.10 19.07
C THR A 205 16.00 -6.31 19.63
N GLY A 206 16.27 -5.09 20.09
CA GLY A 206 15.25 -4.16 20.54
C GLY A 206 14.94 -3.12 19.46
N ILE A 207 13.69 -2.71 19.32
CA ILE A 207 13.34 -1.55 18.50
C ILE A 207 13.74 -0.28 19.27
N VAL A 208 14.45 0.64 18.61
CA VAL A 208 14.83 1.93 19.22
C VAL A 208 13.68 2.91 19.04
N SER A 209 13.20 3.45 20.15
CA SER A 209 12.40 4.68 20.15
C SER A 209 13.31 5.90 20.40
N PRO A 210 13.11 7.03 19.68
CA PRO A 210 12.13 7.20 18.61
C PRO A 210 12.54 6.40 17.38
N LEU A 211 11.54 5.76 16.79
CA LEU A 211 11.63 5.12 15.49
C LEU A 211 12.19 6.16 14.53
N ALA A 212 13.28 5.87 13.82
CA ALA A 212 13.73 6.69 12.71
C ALA A 212 12.68 6.57 11.59
N HIS A 213 11.54 7.24 11.75
CA HIS A 213 10.53 7.34 10.72
C HIS A 213 10.97 8.43 9.77
N CYS A 214 11.77 8.07 8.78
CA CYS A 214 11.89 8.92 7.60
C CYS A 214 10.49 9.04 6.97
N THR A 215 9.87 10.20 7.09
CA THR A 215 8.58 10.57 6.49
C THR A 215 8.77 11.47 5.27
N CYS A 216 9.96 11.47 4.68
CA CYS A 216 10.28 12.29 3.51
C CYS A 216 9.41 11.85 2.32
N ILE A 217 8.43 12.69 1.97
CA ILE A 217 7.48 12.45 0.88
C ILE A 217 8.19 12.52 -0.48
N ASP A 218 9.28 13.29 -0.57
CA ASP A 218 10.05 13.43 -1.80
C ASP A 218 10.97 12.23 -2.06
N CYS A 219 11.12 11.32 -1.08
CA CYS A 219 11.91 10.11 -1.24
C CYS A 219 11.05 8.98 -1.83
N PRO A 220 11.40 8.43 -3.02
CA PRO A 220 10.65 7.34 -3.62
C PRO A 220 10.66 6.06 -2.76
N LYS A 221 11.72 5.86 -1.97
CA LYS A 221 11.82 4.72 -1.04
C LYS A 221 10.77 4.75 0.06
N THR A 222 10.22 5.90 0.41
CA THR A 222 9.13 6.01 1.40
C THR A 222 7.88 5.25 0.93
N PHE A 223 7.47 5.45 -0.32
CA PHE A 223 6.33 4.73 -0.90
C PHE A 223 6.64 3.25 -1.15
N GLU A 224 7.89 2.94 -1.51
CA GLU A 224 8.34 1.55 -1.69
C GLU A 224 8.31 0.76 -0.37
N ARG A 225 8.77 1.37 0.74
CA ARG A 225 8.65 0.80 2.09
C ARG A 225 7.20 0.47 2.42
N HIS A 226 6.28 1.39 2.15
CA HIS A 226 4.86 1.18 2.39
C HIS A 226 4.31 0.00 1.58
N ARG A 227 4.57 -0.02 0.27
CA ARG A 227 4.16 -1.11 -0.64
C ARG A 227 4.70 -2.47 -0.19
N LEU A 228 5.97 -2.54 0.21
CA LEU A 228 6.59 -3.79 0.65
C LEU A 228 6.03 -4.27 2.00
N LYS A 229 5.74 -3.34 2.91
CA LYS A 229 5.06 -3.64 4.17
C LYS A 229 3.66 -4.21 3.93
N GLU A 230 2.88 -3.63 3.03
CA GLU A 230 1.59 -4.19 2.62
C GLU A 230 1.76 -5.62 2.11
N LYS A 231 2.63 -5.83 1.11
CA LYS A 231 2.91 -7.13 0.48
C LYS A 231 3.36 -8.20 1.50
N GLU A 232 4.20 -7.82 2.47
CA GLU A 232 4.63 -8.72 3.54
C GLU A 232 3.45 -9.11 4.44
N LEU A 233 2.61 -8.16 4.83
CA LEU A 233 1.40 -8.45 5.62
C LEU A 233 0.43 -9.38 4.88
N GLU A 234 0.25 -9.19 3.57
CA GLU A 234 -0.55 -10.11 2.75
C GLU A 234 0.06 -11.52 2.76
N SER A 235 1.38 -11.62 2.54
CA SER A 235 2.09 -12.89 2.48
C SER A 235 2.04 -13.64 3.81
N ILE A 236 2.19 -12.94 4.94
CA ILE A 236 2.06 -13.51 6.28
C ILE A 236 0.63 -14.02 6.51
N ALA A 237 -0.39 -13.28 6.07
CA ALA A 237 -1.78 -13.72 6.22
C ALA A 237 -2.09 -14.97 5.41
N VAL A 238 -1.50 -15.12 4.21
CA VAL A 238 -1.61 -16.35 3.41
C VAL A 238 -0.93 -17.52 4.13
N CYS A 239 0.28 -17.32 4.67
CA CYS A 239 0.97 -18.35 5.44
C CYS A 239 0.17 -18.79 6.69
N GLY A 240 -0.56 -17.87 7.34
CA GLY A 240 -1.40 -18.20 8.49
C GLY A 240 -2.76 -18.80 8.15
N ALA A 241 -3.16 -18.81 6.88
CA ALA A 241 -4.42 -19.39 6.39
C ALA A 241 -4.28 -20.82 5.86
N LEU A 242 -3.05 -21.31 5.75
CA LEU A 242 -2.69 -22.71 5.43
C LEU A 242 -2.51 -23.51 6.71
#